data_AF-A0A2E4W5A3-F1
#
_entry.id   AF-A0A2E4W5A3-F1
#
_cell.length_a   1.000
_cell.length_b   1.000
_cell.length_c   1.000
_cell.angle_alpha   90.00
_cell.angle_beta   90.00
_cell.angle_gamma   90.00
#
_symmetry.space_group_name_H-M   'P 1'
#
loop_
_entity.id
_entity.type
_entity.pdbx_description
1 polymer ?
#
loop_
_entity_poly.entity_id
_entity_poly.type
_entity_poly.pdbx_seq_one_letter_code
_entity_poly.pdbx_strand_id
1 'polypeptide(L)' 'MSTYRYRLGCAVPEYKMANDLADGVRLFDSDAFIHIKESNEDNYWDLVALFNLNGGMVQYLMVNKLFATSVTKVGGRQLR' A
#
# COMPACT_ATOMS: atom_id res chain seq x y z
N MET A 1 -8.73 16.58 12.03
CA MET A 1 -8.97 15.27 11.38
C MET A 1 -8.34 15.33 10.01
N SER A 2 -7.31 14.54 9.74
CA SER A 2 -6.68 14.46 8.42
C SER A 2 -7.62 13.69 7.48
N THR A 3 -8.08 14.32 6.41
CA THR A 3 -8.94 13.67 5.41
C THR A 3 -8.06 12.95 4.39
N TYR A 4 -7.90 11.64 4.52
CA TYR A 4 -7.21 10.82 3.53
C TYR A 4 -8.06 10.69 2.26
N ARG A 5 -7.46 10.92 1.09
CA ARG A 5 -8.19 10.98 -0.19
C ARG A 5 -8.06 9.70 -1.02
N TYR A 6 -7.00 8.93 -0.79
CA TYR A 6 -6.66 7.77 -1.60
C TYR A 6 -6.37 6.55 -0.71
N ARG A 7 -6.74 5.37 -1.19
CA ARG A 7 -6.56 4.08 -0.50
C ARG A 7 -5.88 3.09 -1.45
N LEU A 8 -4.86 2.40 -0.94
CA LEU A 8 -4.28 1.22 -1.58
C LEU A 8 -4.31 0.04 -0.60
N GLY A 9 -4.56 -1.15 -1.11
CA GLY A 9 -4.54 -2.38 -0.33
C GLY A 9 -3.80 -3.48 -1.08
N CYS A 10 -3.11 -4.35 -0.36
CA CYS A 10 -2.53 -5.57 -0.91
C CYS A 10 -2.44 -6.69 0.13
N ALA A 11 -2.37 -7.92 -0.35
CA ALA A 11 -1.95 -9.07 0.43
C ALA A 11 -0.59 -9.54 -0.11
N VAL A 12 0.39 -9.76 0.77
CA VAL A 12 1.74 -10.26 0.43
C VAL A 12 2.15 -11.46 1.27
N PRO A 13 3.05 -12.35 0.80
CA PRO A 13 3.37 -13.59 1.52
C PRO A 13 4.10 -13.39 2.86
N GLU A 14 4.86 -12.31 3.02
CA GLU A 14 5.70 -12.08 4.19
C GLU A 14 5.48 -10.69 4.81
N TYR A 15 5.50 -10.62 6.15
CA TYR A 15 5.41 -9.35 6.90
C TYR A 15 6.49 -8.35 6.47
N LYS A 16 7.70 -8.81 6.18
CA LYS A 16 8.80 -7.95 5.73
C LYS A 16 8.44 -7.24 4.42
N MET A 17 7.83 -7.95 3.47
CA MET A 17 7.40 -7.35 2.20
C MET A 17 6.32 -6.29 2.41
N ALA A 18 5.42 -6.49 3.38
CA ALA A 18 4.43 -5.48 3.76
C ALA A 18 5.12 -4.23 4.33
N ASN A 19 6.14 -4.38 5.16
CA ASN A 19 6.92 -3.24 5.67
C ASN A 19 7.70 -2.52 4.55
N ASP A 20 8.34 -3.24 3.65
CA ASP A 20 9.09 -2.64 2.54
C ASP A 20 8.14 -1.82 1.62
N LEU A 21 6.92 -2.33 1.38
CA LEU A 21 5.87 -1.59 0.65
C LEU A 21 5.39 -0.37 1.43
N ALA A 22 5.21 -0.49 2.75
CA ALA A 22 4.84 0.61 3.63
C ALA A 22 5.85 1.77 3.57
N ASP A 23 7.14 1.44 3.64
CA ASP A 23 8.20 2.43 3.56
C ASP A 23 8.25 3.07 2.17
N GLY A 24 8.02 2.28 1.12
CA GLY A 24 7.83 2.79 -0.24
C GLY A 24 6.69 3.82 -0.34
N VAL A 25 5.54 3.58 0.31
CA VAL A 25 4.43 4.55 0.36
C VAL A 25 4.83 5.82 1.10
N ARG A 26 5.56 5.71 2.22
CA ARG A 26 6.02 6.85 3.02
C ARG A 26 6.98 7.78 2.26
N LEU A 27 7.69 7.27 1.25
CA LEU A 27 8.51 8.10 0.36
C LEU A 27 7.66 9.06 -0.51
N PHE A 28 6.41 8.70 -0.81
CA PHE A 28 5.49 9.55 -1.58
C PHE A 28 4.61 10.44 -0.70
N ASP A 29 4.27 9.96 0.49
CA ASP A 29 3.52 10.68 1.51
C ASP A 29 3.95 10.22 2.91
N SER A 30 4.77 11.03 3.58
CA SER A 30 5.30 10.73 4.92
C SER A 30 4.22 10.60 5.98
N ASP A 31 3.06 11.24 5.76
CA ASP A 31 1.92 11.26 6.69
C ASP A 31 0.88 10.20 6.35
N ALA A 32 1.20 9.31 5.39
CA ALA A 32 0.36 8.17 5.03
C ALA A 32 0.08 7.30 6.25
N PHE A 33 -1.20 7.06 6.52
CA PHE A 33 -1.61 6.08 7.50
C PHE A 33 -1.45 4.68 6.90
N ILE A 34 -0.77 3.81 7.63
CA ILE A 34 -0.47 2.44 7.18
C ILE A 34 -0.90 1.47 8.25
N HIS A 35 -1.65 0.45 7.84
CA HIS A 35 -2.08 -0.65 8.67
C HIS A 35 -1.63 -1.97 8.05
N ILE A 36 -0.88 -2.77 8.81
CA ILE A 36 -0.42 -4.10 8.42
C ILE A 36 -1.01 -5.09 9.42
N LYS A 37 -1.58 -6.18 8.92
CA LYS A 37 -2.15 -7.26 9.74
C LYS A 37 -1.99 -8.60 9.05
N GLU A 38 -2.10 -9.68 9.82
CA GLU A 38 -2.26 -11.02 9.26
C GLU A 38 -3.59 -11.09 8.49
N SER A 39 -3.54 -11.69 7.31
CA SER A 39 -4.74 -11.89 6.49
C SER A 39 -5.58 -13.03 7.05
N ASN A 40 -6.87 -13.02 6.75
CA ASN A 40 -7.73 -14.18 7.02
C ASN A 40 -7.47 -15.35 6.05
N GLU A 41 -6.64 -15.12 5.03
CA GLU A 41 -6.16 -16.16 4.13
C GLU A 41 -4.82 -16.70 4.62
N ASP A 42 -4.69 -18.02 4.62
CA ASP A 42 -3.50 -18.72 5.10
C ASP A 42 -2.22 -18.15 4.47
N ASN A 43 -1.29 -17.72 5.33
CA ASN A 43 0.07 -17.29 4.99
C ASN A 43 0.20 -16.00 4.17
N TYR A 44 -0.75 -15.06 4.31
CA TYR A 44 -0.61 -13.71 3.76
C TYR A 44 -0.68 -12.62 4.83
N TRP A 45 -0.11 -11.48 4.50
CA TRP A 45 -0.13 -10.24 5.28
C TRP A 45 -0.84 -9.16 4.47
N ASP A 46 -1.92 -8.63 5.03
CA ASP A 46 -2.65 -7.51 4.45
C ASP A 46 -1.96 -6.20 4.83
N LEU A 47 -1.74 -5.34 3.83
CA LEU A 47 -1.38 -3.94 4.02
C LEU A 47 -2.49 -3.07 3.45
N VAL A 48 -2.90 -2.07 4.23
CA VAL A 48 -3.78 -0.99 3.79
C VAL A 48 -3.08 0.34 4.05
N ALA A 49 -2.90 1.12 2.99
CA ALA A 49 -2.34 2.46 3.04
C ALA A 49 -3.40 3.49 2.68
N LEU A 50 -3.54 4.51 3.52
CA LEU A 50 -4.38 5.68 3.31
C LEU A 50 -3.48 6.91 3.27
N PHE A 51 -3.55 7.68 2.19
CA PHE A 51 -2.61 8.79 1.98
C PHE A 51 -3.29 9.98 1.31
N ASN A 52 -2.67 11.14 1.47
CA ASN A 52 -3.10 12.43 1.01
C ASN A 52 -2.08 13.00 0.02
N LEU A 53 -2.18 12.57 -1.24
CA LEU A 53 -1.30 13.09 -2.29
C LEU A 53 -1.60 14.56 -2.59
N ASN A 54 -0.59 15.41 -2.41
CA ASN A 54 -0.67 16.82 -2.75
C ASN A 54 -0.86 17.07 -4.26
N GLY A 55 -0.40 16.15 -5.13
CA GLY A 55 -0.51 16.24 -6.60
C GLY A 55 -1.81 15.69 -7.20
N GLY A 56 -2.78 15.23 -6.39
CA GLY A 56 -4.09 14.78 -6.87
C GLY A 56 -4.08 13.47 -7.67
N MET A 57 -5.06 13.30 -8.57
CA MET A 57 -5.39 12.01 -9.21
C MET A 57 -4.25 11.44 -10.08
N VAL A 58 -3.48 12.29 -10.76
CA VAL A 58 -2.38 11.82 -11.63
C VAL A 58 -1.27 11.17 -10.81
N GLN A 59 -0.90 11.80 -9.70
CA GLN A 59 0.09 11.24 -8.77
C GLN A 59 -0.44 9.92 -8.19
N TYR A 60 -1.74 9.84 -7.89
CA TYR A 60 -2.36 8.60 -7.41
C TYR A 60 -2.24 7.45 -8.42
N LEU A 61 -2.54 7.72 -9.70
CA LEU A 61 -2.42 6.70 -10.76
C LEU A 61 -0.98 6.18 -10.90
N MET A 62 0.01 7.07 -10.77
CA MET A 62 1.43 6.70 -10.79
C MET A 62 1.80 5.82 -9.58
N VAL A 63 1.45 6.25 -8.36
CA VAL A 63 1.70 5.50 -7.12
C VAL A 63 1.00 4.14 -7.17
N ASN A 64 -0.26 4.09 -7.61
CA ASN A 64 -1.01 2.84 -7.76
C ASN A 64 -0.32 1.88 -8.74
N LYS A 65 0.17 2.37 -9.89
CA LYS A 65 0.87 1.53 -10.87
C LYS A 65 2.18 0.97 -10.31
N LEU A 66 2.97 1.79 -9.60
CA LEU A 66 4.22 1.35 -8.96
C LEU A 66 3.95 0.34 -7.84
N PHE A 67 2.92 0.62 -7.03
CA PHE A 67 2.47 -0.26 -5.95
C PHE A 67 2.00 -1.60 -6.50
N ALA A 68 1.11 -1.62 -7.50
CA ALA A 68 0.65 -2.83 -8.19
C ALA A 68 1.83 -3.68 -8.70
N THR A 69 2.77 -3.03 -9.39
CA THR A 69 3.95 -3.69 -9.95
C THR A 69 4.82 -4.33 -8.85
N SER A 70 5.01 -3.61 -7.73
CA SER A 70 5.81 -4.09 -6.61
C SER A 70 5.15 -5.27 -5.91
N VAL A 71 3.84 -5.20 -5.69
CA VAL A 71 3.03 -6.28 -5.11
C VAL A 71 3.09 -7.54 -5.98
N THR A 72 2.91 -7.43 -7.29
CA THR A 72 3.00 -8.58 -8.20
C THR A 72 4.41 -9.20 -8.21
N LYS A 73 5.47 -8.39 -8.14
CA LYS A 73 6.86 -8.89 -8.12
C LYS A 73 7.17 -9.76 -6.91
N VAL A 74 6.55 -9.48 -5.77
CA VAL A 74 6.73 -10.25 -4.53
C VAL A 74 5.73 -11.39 -4.38
N GLY A 75 4.99 -11.75 -5.44
CA GLY A 75 3.98 -12.80 -5.40
C GLY A 75 2.71 -12.41 -4.64
N GLY A 76 2.54 -11.13 -4.31
CA GLY A 76 1.33 -10.62 -3.68
C GLY A 76 0.25 -10.26 -4.69
N ARG A 77 -0.87 -9.75 -4.17
CA ARG A 77 -1.99 -9.25 -4.97
C ARG A 77 -2.61 -8.01 -4.37
N GLN A 78 -3.10 -7.11 -5.21
CA GLN A 78 -3.83 -5.94 -4.73
C GLN A 78 -5.21 -6.32 -4.21
N LEU A 79 -5.62 -5.65 -3.14
CA LEU A 79 -6.97 -5.70 -2.58
C LEU A 79 -7.75 -4.51 -3.15
N ARG A 80 -8.96 -4.76 -3.66
CA ARG A 80 -9.83 -3.71 -4.21
C ARG A 80 -10.43 -2.80 -3.12
#